data_AF-A0A2D0K375-F1
#
_entry.id   AF-A0A2D0K375-F1
#
_cell.length_a   1.000
_cell.length_b   1.000
_cell.length_c   1.000
_cell.angle_alpha   90.00
_cell.angle_beta   90.00
_cell.angle_gamma   90.00
#
_symmetry.space_group_name_H-M   'P 1'
#
loop_
_entity.id
_entity.type
_entity.pdbx_description
1 polymer ?
#
loop_
_entity_poly.entity_id
_entity_poly.type
_entity_poly.pdbx_seq_one_letter_code
_entity_poly.pdbx_strand_id
1 'polypeptide(L)'
;MPDNELMLLDSLSLSVVFPDKTPLERLFLGFLLANTASQLCGEYRPEQWRSRNVSDSLTYMIPTAAKTYSVYLPETTLTATLSADAFGLAVTAIVFARIAELDEPNADAFRFCELREYALHHPETGLLRAVLAMQPKEDIISLSLIHNNHNHH
;
A
#
# COMPACT_ATOMS: atom_id res chain seq x y z
N MET A 1 11.32 -13.62 -26.72
CA MET A 1 10.40 -12.54 -26.28
C MET A 1 10.36 -12.67 -24.78
N PRO A 2 11.03 -11.80 -23.99
CA PRO A 2 10.85 -11.86 -22.55
C PRO A 2 9.46 -11.30 -22.25
N ASP A 3 8.70 -12.07 -21.50
CA ASP A 3 7.34 -11.75 -21.08
C ASP A 3 7.31 -10.38 -20.38
N ASN A 4 6.25 -9.63 -20.66
CA ASN A 4 5.90 -8.38 -19.99
C ASN A 4 5.72 -8.63 -18.48
N GLU A 5 6.82 -8.68 -17.72
CA GLU A 5 6.85 -8.54 -16.25
C GLU A 5 6.60 -7.08 -15.84
N LEU A 6 5.66 -6.40 -16.50
CA LEU A 6 5.07 -5.18 -15.97
C LEU A 6 4.16 -5.62 -14.83
N MET A 7 4.63 -5.46 -13.57
CA MET A 7 3.87 -5.57 -12.32
C MET A 7 2.42 -6.03 -12.52
N LEU A 8 2.19 -7.35 -12.57
CA LEU A 8 0.86 -7.94 -12.73
C LEU A 8 0.11 -7.86 -11.40
N LEU A 9 -0.15 -6.64 -10.96
CA LEU A 9 -1.28 -6.37 -10.10
C LEU A 9 -2.53 -6.65 -10.94
N ASP A 10 -3.26 -7.67 -10.53
CA ASP A 10 -4.48 -8.08 -11.21
C ASP A 10 -5.45 -6.88 -11.26
N SER A 11 -5.66 -6.39 -12.48
CA SER A 11 -6.55 -5.25 -12.76
C SER A 11 -7.95 -5.47 -12.20
N LEU A 12 -8.40 -6.74 -12.17
CA LEU A 12 -9.67 -7.11 -11.54
C LEU A 12 -9.59 -6.89 -10.03
N SER A 13 -8.58 -7.43 -9.35
CA SER A 13 -8.37 -7.24 -7.92
C SER A 13 -8.28 -5.77 -7.51
N LEU A 14 -7.56 -4.94 -8.29
CA LEU A 14 -7.50 -3.49 -8.07
C LEU A 14 -8.88 -2.83 -8.26
N SER A 15 -9.69 -3.28 -9.21
CA SER A 15 -11.04 -2.75 -9.41
C SER A 15 -12.00 -3.09 -8.28
N VAL A 16 -11.80 -4.23 -7.59
CA VAL A 16 -12.61 -4.59 -6.42
C VAL A 16 -12.23 -3.71 -5.23
N VAL A 17 -10.93 -3.46 -5.01
CA VAL A 17 -10.46 -2.64 -3.88
C VAL A 17 -10.68 -1.15 -4.11
N PHE A 18 -10.54 -0.67 -5.35
CA PHE A 18 -10.72 0.72 -5.76
C PHE A 18 -11.82 0.86 -6.83
N PRO A 19 -13.10 0.57 -6.49
CA PRO A 19 -14.19 0.53 -7.46
C PRO A 19 -14.49 1.92 -8.04
N ASP A 20 -14.28 2.99 -7.27
CA ASP A 20 -14.61 4.36 -7.66
C ASP A 20 -13.51 5.03 -8.51
N LYS A 21 -12.37 4.35 -8.70
CA LYS A 21 -11.22 4.88 -9.45
C LYS A 21 -11.25 4.44 -10.91
N THR A 22 -10.85 5.32 -11.81
CA THR A 22 -10.70 5.04 -13.24
C THR A 22 -9.59 4.01 -13.50
N PRO A 23 -9.56 3.36 -14.69
CA PRO A 23 -8.49 2.42 -15.03
C PRO A 23 -7.07 3.01 -14.92
N LEU A 24 -6.89 4.29 -15.27
CA LEU A 24 -5.59 4.96 -15.17
C LEU A 24 -5.19 5.22 -13.71
N GLU A 25 -6.12 5.68 -12.87
CA GLU A 25 -5.87 5.84 -11.44
C GLU A 25 -5.54 4.50 -10.78
N ARG A 26 -6.25 3.42 -11.14
CA ARG A 26 -5.95 2.07 -10.65
C ARG A 26 -4.55 1.61 -11.04
N LEU A 27 -4.07 1.96 -12.24
CA LEU A 27 -2.69 1.67 -12.64
C LEU A 27 -1.69 2.37 -11.71
N PHE A 28 -1.88 3.67 -11.44
CA PHE A 28 -1.03 4.42 -10.49
C PHE A 28 -1.13 3.90 -9.06
N LEU A 29 -2.33 3.55 -8.60
CA LEU A 29 -2.55 2.92 -7.30
C LEU A 29 -1.85 1.57 -7.20
N GLY A 30 -1.80 0.82 -8.29
CA GLY A 30 -1.02 -0.40 -8.36
C GLY A 30 0.47 -0.16 -8.13
N PHE A 31 1.05 0.82 -8.82
CA PHE A 31 2.45 1.22 -8.58
C PHE A 31 2.67 1.72 -7.15
N LEU A 32 1.76 2.53 -6.62
CA LEU A 32 1.83 3.04 -5.25
C LEU A 32 1.79 1.90 -4.23
N LEU A 33 0.94 0.90 -4.45
CA LEU A 33 0.83 -0.29 -3.61
C LEU A 33 2.12 -1.11 -3.61
N ALA A 34 2.67 -1.39 -4.79
CA ALA A 34 3.92 -2.13 -4.90
C ALA A 34 5.12 -1.36 -4.33
N ASN A 35 5.14 -0.03 -4.48
CA ASN A 35 6.15 0.83 -3.87
C ASN A 35 6.01 0.92 -2.35
N THR A 36 4.79 1.01 -1.81
CA THR A 36 4.58 0.94 -0.36
C THR A 36 5.04 -0.41 0.20
N ALA A 37 4.77 -1.51 -0.51
CA ALA A 37 5.24 -2.83 -0.13
C ALA A 37 6.77 -2.93 -0.09
N SER A 38 7.48 -2.36 -1.08
CA SER A 38 8.94 -2.34 -1.09
C SER A 38 9.56 -1.44 -0.03
N GLN A 39 8.88 -0.34 0.34
CA GLN A 39 9.30 0.52 1.45
C GLN A 39 9.18 -0.18 2.80
N LEU A 40 8.13 -0.98 2.99
CA LEU A 40 7.95 -1.75 4.23
C LEU A 40 8.88 -2.95 4.31
N CYS A 41 9.10 -3.65 3.19
CA CYS A 41 9.91 -4.87 3.13
C CYS A 41 11.09 -4.68 2.17
N GLY A 42 12.30 -4.50 2.72
CA GLY A 42 13.49 -4.20 1.92
C GLY A 42 13.93 -5.32 0.96
N GLU A 43 13.50 -6.56 1.21
CA GLU A 43 13.76 -7.72 0.33
C GLU A 43 12.58 -8.01 -0.62
N TYR A 44 11.57 -7.14 -0.63
CA TYR A 44 10.38 -7.31 -1.44
C TYR A 44 10.72 -7.33 -2.92
N ARG A 45 10.10 -8.26 -3.64
CA ARG A 45 10.17 -8.37 -5.10
C ARG A 45 8.80 -8.07 -5.69
N PRO A 46 8.74 -7.43 -6.87
CA PRO A 46 7.47 -7.30 -7.59
C PRO A 46 6.79 -8.67 -7.72
N GLU A 47 5.52 -8.74 -7.32
CA GLU A 47 4.76 -9.98 -7.29
C GLU A 47 3.27 -9.73 -7.56
N GLN A 48 2.51 -10.82 -7.69
CA GLN A 48 1.07 -10.77 -7.85
C GLN A 48 0.37 -10.52 -6.53
N TRP A 49 -0.69 -9.71 -6.59
CA TRP A 49 -1.57 -9.46 -5.47
C TRP A 49 -3.00 -9.81 -5.84
N ARG A 50 -3.75 -10.28 -4.85
CA ARG A 50 -5.18 -10.59 -4.97
C ARG A 50 -5.99 -9.75 -4.02
N SER A 51 -7.24 -9.47 -4.40
CA SER A 51 -8.20 -8.92 -3.46
C SER A 51 -8.60 -9.97 -2.42
N ARG A 52 -8.75 -9.54 -1.17
CA ARG A 52 -9.41 -10.28 -0.10
C ARG A 52 -10.59 -9.49 0.38
N ASN A 53 -11.75 -10.09 0.25
CA ASN A 53 -12.99 -9.57 0.82
C ASN A 53 -13.12 -10.02 2.28
N VAL A 54 -13.44 -9.08 3.16
CA VAL A 54 -13.76 -9.32 4.57
C VAL A 54 -15.25 -9.16 4.82
N SER A 55 -15.85 -8.13 4.21
CA SER A 55 -17.27 -7.81 4.28
C SER A 55 -17.72 -7.13 2.99
N ASP A 56 -19.02 -6.83 2.89
CA ASP A 56 -19.61 -6.13 1.74
C ASP A 56 -18.96 -4.76 1.48
N SER A 57 -18.43 -4.08 2.51
CA SER A 57 -17.75 -2.78 2.38
C SER A 57 -16.22 -2.88 2.42
N LEU A 58 -15.67 -3.96 3.01
CA LEU A 58 -14.24 -4.03 3.32
C LEU A 58 -13.51 -5.06 2.46
N THR A 59 -12.68 -4.57 1.55
CA THR A 59 -11.78 -5.38 0.74
C THR A 59 -10.39 -4.76 0.73
N TYR A 60 -9.34 -5.57 0.80
CA TYR A 60 -7.94 -5.13 0.68
C TYR A 60 -7.11 -6.05 -0.20
N MET A 61 -5.88 -5.65 -0.52
CA MET A 61 -4.97 -6.43 -1.36
C MET A 61 -4.02 -7.28 -0.51
N ILE A 62 -3.72 -8.50 -0.97
CA ILE A 62 -2.78 -9.42 -0.32
C ILE A 62 -1.75 -9.94 -1.32
N PRO A 63 -0.45 -9.91 -0.97
CA PRO A 63 0.60 -10.51 -1.79
C PRO A 63 0.50 -12.04 -1.78
N THR A 64 0.94 -12.69 -2.85
CA THR A 64 0.70 -14.13 -3.06
C THR A 64 1.96 -14.98 -3.13
N ALA A 65 3.14 -14.37 -3.25
CA ALA A 65 4.38 -15.12 -3.47
C ALA A 65 4.93 -15.76 -2.19
N ALA A 66 4.74 -15.12 -1.02
CA ALA A 66 5.24 -15.63 0.26
C ALA A 66 4.15 -15.69 1.33
N LYS A 67 4.38 -16.52 2.35
CA LYS A 67 3.48 -16.62 3.52
C LYS A 67 3.72 -15.51 4.54
N THR A 68 4.93 -14.96 4.57
CA THR A 68 5.37 -13.97 5.55
C THR A 68 6.33 -12.98 4.91
N TYR A 69 6.31 -11.74 5.40
CA TYR A 69 7.12 -10.63 4.93
C TYR A 69 7.84 -9.97 6.10
N SER A 70 9.13 -9.71 5.94
CA SER A 70 9.96 -9.00 6.91
C SER A 70 9.76 -7.50 6.74
N VAL A 71 9.14 -6.86 7.72
CA VAL A 71 8.85 -5.42 7.75
C VAL A 71 9.86 -4.70 8.64
N TYR A 72 10.48 -3.66 8.10
CA TYR A 72 11.39 -2.81 8.88
C TYR A 72 10.60 -1.72 9.62
N LEU A 73 10.77 -1.62 10.94
CA LEU A 73 10.19 -0.58 11.78
C LEU A 73 11.25 0.47 12.13
N PRO A 74 11.28 1.64 11.45
CA PRO A 74 12.38 2.59 11.59
C PRO A 74 12.56 3.12 13.02
N GLU A 75 11.47 3.31 13.75
CA GLU A 75 11.49 3.87 15.11
C GLU A 75 12.10 2.91 16.15
N THR A 76 12.14 1.61 15.84
CA THR A 76 12.56 0.58 16.80
C THR A 76 13.82 -0.18 16.36
N THR A 77 14.35 0.10 15.16
CA THR A 77 15.45 -0.65 14.51
C THR A 77 15.21 -2.16 14.43
N LEU A 78 13.98 -2.61 14.66
CA LEU A 78 13.59 -4.01 14.70
C LEU A 78 12.91 -4.38 13.38
N THR A 79 13.24 -5.58 12.90
CA THR A 79 12.53 -6.24 11.81
C THR A 79 11.40 -7.08 12.42
N ALA A 80 10.17 -6.75 12.07
CA ALA A 80 9.00 -7.54 12.42
C ALA A 80 8.68 -8.52 11.27
N THR A 81 8.17 -9.70 11.58
CA THR A 81 7.62 -10.59 10.55
C THR A 81 6.11 -10.50 10.58
N LEU A 82 5.51 -10.15 9.45
CA LEU A 82 4.05 -10.17 9.26
C LEU A 82 3.66 -11.35 8.38
N SER A 83 2.49 -11.94 8.61
CA SER A 83 1.88 -12.80 7.60
C SER A 83 1.57 -12.02 6.31
N ALA A 84 1.43 -12.72 5.19
CA ALA A 84 0.96 -12.11 3.94
C ALA A 84 -0.34 -11.33 4.11
N ASP A 85 -1.22 -11.83 4.99
CA ASP A 85 -2.50 -11.20 5.29
C ASP A 85 -2.33 -9.86 6.02
N ALA A 86 -1.57 -9.85 7.11
CA ALA A 86 -1.27 -8.64 7.86
C ALA A 86 -0.45 -7.64 7.03
N PHE A 87 0.53 -8.13 6.27
CA PHE A 87 1.32 -7.29 5.37
C PHE A 87 0.44 -6.62 4.31
N GLY A 88 -0.44 -7.39 3.66
CA GLY A 88 -1.34 -6.86 2.66
C GLY A 88 -2.33 -5.84 3.22
N LEU A 89 -2.89 -6.12 4.41
CA LEU A 89 -3.74 -5.20 5.15
C LEU A 89 -3.01 -3.89 5.46
N ALA A 90 -1.78 -3.97 5.98
CA ALA A 90 -0.97 -2.80 6.32
C ALA A 90 -0.64 -1.95 5.09
N VAL A 91 -0.15 -2.57 4.01
CA VAL A 91 0.16 -1.88 2.75
C VAL A 91 -1.07 -1.19 2.20
N THR A 92 -2.20 -1.91 2.12
CA THR A 92 -3.44 -1.36 1.56
C THR A 92 -3.95 -0.18 2.41
N ALA A 93 -3.92 -0.28 3.74
CA ALA A 93 -4.31 0.81 4.62
C ALA A 93 -3.41 2.05 4.46
N ILE A 94 -2.09 1.87 4.34
CA ILE A 94 -1.16 2.99 4.09
C ILE A 94 -1.45 3.65 2.73
N VAL A 95 -1.77 2.88 1.69
CA VAL A 95 -2.18 3.43 0.39
C VAL A 95 -3.44 4.27 0.54
N PHE A 96 -4.48 3.77 1.23
CA PHE A 96 -5.69 4.55 1.48
C PHE A 96 -5.43 5.83 2.27
N ALA A 97 -4.56 5.79 3.29
CA ALA A 97 -4.15 6.99 4.03
C ALA A 97 -3.51 8.03 3.11
N ARG A 98 -2.55 7.62 2.26
CA ARG A 98 -1.86 8.53 1.33
C ARG A 98 -2.80 9.17 0.31
N ILE A 99 -3.77 8.43 -0.22
CA ILE A 99 -4.70 9.00 -1.22
C ILE A 99 -5.82 9.82 -0.56
N ALA A 100 -6.19 9.50 0.69
CA ALA A 100 -7.13 10.31 1.47
C ALA A 100 -6.59 11.72 1.77
N GLU A 101 -5.27 11.91 1.81
CA GLU A 101 -4.63 13.22 1.93
C GLU A 101 -4.67 14.04 0.63
N LEU A 102 -4.85 13.37 -0.53
CA LEU A 102 -4.77 13.98 -1.86
C LEU A 102 -6.15 14.27 -2.49
N ASP A 103 -7.19 13.56 -2.07
CA ASP A 103 -8.51 13.57 -2.71
C ASP A 103 -9.59 14.10 -1.74
N GLU A 104 -10.39 15.09 -2.17
CA GLU A 104 -11.41 15.76 -1.33
C GLU A 104 -12.67 14.93 -0.99
N PRO A 105 -13.09 13.88 -1.71
CA PRO A 105 -14.15 13.01 -1.23
C PRO A 105 -13.61 12.03 -0.18
N ASN A 106 -14.19 12.12 1.02
CA ASN A 106 -13.85 11.39 2.24
C ASN A 106 -14.00 9.84 2.18
N ALA A 107 -14.22 9.26 0.99
CA ALA A 107 -14.47 7.83 0.80
C ALA A 107 -13.20 6.99 1.07
N ASP A 108 -12.04 7.43 0.60
CA ASP A 108 -10.77 6.72 0.84
C ASP A 108 -10.34 6.86 2.31
N ALA A 109 -10.60 8.01 2.95
CA ALA A 109 -10.41 8.20 4.38
C ALA A 109 -11.30 7.27 5.22
N PHE A 110 -12.56 7.09 4.80
CA PHE A 110 -13.48 6.14 5.42
C PHE A 110 -12.96 4.70 5.29
N ARG A 111 -12.54 4.28 4.09
CA ARG A 111 -11.95 2.95 3.85
C ARG A 111 -10.69 2.73 4.68
N PHE A 112 -9.82 3.75 4.82
CA PHE A 112 -8.68 3.69 5.74
C PHE A 112 -9.12 3.45 7.18
N CYS A 113 -10.12 4.18 7.67
CA CYS A 113 -10.63 4.03 9.03
C CYS A 113 -11.22 2.63 9.26
N GLU A 114 -12.00 2.09 8.31
CA GLU A 114 -12.52 0.73 8.40
C GLU A 114 -11.41 -0.32 8.43
N LEU A 115 -10.38 -0.20 7.58
CA LEU A 115 -9.24 -1.13 7.57
C LEU A 115 -8.42 -1.04 8.87
N ARG A 116 -8.23 0.18 9.40
CA ARG A 116 -7.55 0.39 10.66
C ARG A 116 -8.32 -0.23 11.83
N GLU A 117 -9.64 -0.09 11.85
CA GLU A 117 -10.50 -0.70 12.87
C GLU A 117 -10.49 -2.24 12.77
N TYR A 118 -10.53 -2.77 11.55
CA TYR A 118 -10.38 -4.20 11.31
C TYR A 118 -9.02 -4.72 11.78
N ALA A 119 -7.93 -3.96 11.56
CA ALA A 119 -6.60 -4.30 12.04
C ALA A 119 -6.49 -4.39 13.58
N LEU A 120 -7.37 -3.73 14.34
CA LEU A 120 -7.42 -3.85 15.81
C LEU A 120 -7.86 -5.24 16.28
N HIS A 121 -8.62 -5.96 15.45
CA HIS A 121 -9.14 -7.29 15.74
C HIS A 121 -8.30 -8.41 15.13
N HIS A 122 -7.26 -8.07 14.37
CA HIS A 122 -6.39 -9.04 13.72
C HIS A 122 -5.46 -9.74 14.73
N PRO A 123 -5.15 -11.05 14.58
CA PRO A 123 -4.22 -11.76 15.48
C PRO A 123 -2.85 -11.08 15.64
N GLU A 124 -2.40 -10.37 14.61
CA GLU A 124 -1.13 -9.62 14.57
C GLU A 124 -1.28 -8.12 14.90
N THR A 125 -2.34 -7.73 15.61
CA THR A 125 -2.69 -6.31 15.87
C THR A 125 -1.55 -5.49 16.49
N GLY A 126 -0.75 -6.08 17.38
CA GLY A 126 0.38 -5.38 18.01
C GLY A 126 1.39 -4.87 16.99
N LEU A 127 1.73 -5.69 15.99
CA LEU A 127 2.65 -5.31 14.91
C LEU A 127 1.97 -4.39 13.89
N LEU A 128 0.72 -4.65 13.54
CA LEU A 128 -0.05 -3.79 12.65
C LEU A 128 -0.18 -2.36 13.19
N ARG A 129 -0.42 -2.19 14.49
CA ARG A 129 -0.46 -0.86 15.12
C ARG A 129 0.88 -0.14 15.01
N ALA A 130 1.99 -0.83 15.22
CA ALA A 130 3.31 -0.24 15.07
C ALA A 130 3.55 0.19 13.62
N VAL A 131 3.20 -0.66 12.64
CA VAL A 131 3.37 -0.36 11.21
C VAL A 131 2.47 0.79 10.75
N LEU A 132 1.20 0.80 11.14
CA LEU A 132 0.24 1.84 10.75
C LEU A 132 0.46 3.18 11.46
N ALA A 133 1.15 3.18 12.59
CA ALA A 133 1.59 4.41 13.26
C ALA A 133 2.80 5.05 12.57
N MET A 134 3.51 4.32 11.72
CA MET A 134 4.61 4.88 10.94
C MET A 134 4.04 5.90 9.96
N GLN A 135 4.37 7.17 10.17
CA GLN A 135 4.22 8.16 9.12
C GLN A 135 5.07 7.70 7.94
N PRO A 136 4.50 7.63 6.71
CA PRO A 136 5.32 7.55 5.52
C PRO A 136 6.38 8.63 5.63
N LYS A 137 7.67 8.27 5.60
CA LYS A 137 8.69 9.27 5.37
C LYS A 137 8.36 9.92 4.04
N GLU A 138 8.00 11.20 4.08
CA GLU A 138 7.89 12.09 2.91
C GLU A 138 9.26 12.36 2.26
N ASP A 139 10.27 11.58 2.60
CA ASP A 139 11.52 11.53 1.87
C ASP A 139 11.24 10.76 0.57
N ILE A 140 11.37 11.43 -0.58
CA ILE A 140 11.23 10.95 -1.96
C ILE A 140 9.87 11.28 -2.63
N ILE A 141 9.42 12.52 -2.51
CA ILE A 141 9.22 13.29 -3.75
C ILE A 141 10.43 14.19 -3.83
N SER A 142 11.43 13.77 -4.59
CA SER A 142 12.69 14.49 -4.71
C SER A 142 12.44 15.97 -5.00
N LEU A 143 12.92 16.84 -4.11
CA LEU A 143 13.12 18.28 -4.34
C LEU A 143 13.81 18.58 -5.68
N SER A 144 14.43 17.58 -6.31
CA SER A 144 14.99 17.66 -7.66
C SER A 144 13.95 17.78 -8.79
N LEU A 145 12.68 17.42 -8.58
CA LEU A 145 11.62 17.66 -9.57
C LEU A 145 11.03 19.08 -9.49
N ILE A 146 11.23 19.78 -8.37
CA ILE A 146 10.73 21.15 -8.17
C ILE A 146 11.78 22.20 -8.61
N HIS A 147 13.05 21.84 -8.76
CA HIS A 147 14.12 22.79 -9.12
C HIS A 147 14.45 22.92 -10.62
N ASN A 148 13.59 22.46 -11.53
CA ASN A 148 13.79 22.61 -12.98
C ASN A 148 12.82 23.60 -13.63
N ASN A 149 12.65 24.76 -13.01
CA ASN A 149 12.20 25.96 -13.70
C ASN A 149 12.78 27.15 -12.98
N HIS A 150 13.78 27.78 -13.58
CA HIS A 150 14.05 29.22 -13.64
C HIS A 150 15.51 29.38 -14.09
N ASN A 151 15.73 29.36 -15.40
CA ASN A 151 16.84 30.08 -16.04
C ASN A 151 16.54 30.22 -17.54
N HIS A 152 15.66 31.16 -17.86
CA HIS A 152 15.65 31.83 -19.14
C HIS A 152 15.43 33.32 -18.88
N HIS A 153 16.53 34.06 -18.78
CA HIS A 153 16.76 35.32 -19.50
C HIS A 153 18.19 35.81 -19.35
#